data_AF-A0A7U4QV06-F1
#
_entry.id   AF-A0A7U4QV06-F1
#
_cell.length_a   1.000
_cell.length_b   1.000
_cell.length_c   1.000
_cell.angle_alpha   90.00
_cell.angle_beta   90.00
_cell.angle_gamma   90.00
#
_symmetry.space_group_name_H-M   'P 1'
#
loop_
_entity.id
_entity.type
_entity.pdbx_description
1 polymer ?
#
loop_
_entity_poly.entity_id
_entity_poly.type
_entity_poly.pdbx_seq_one_letter_code
_entity_poly.pdbx_strand_id
1 'polypeptide(L)'
;MKPLSPTLRKEAVTSLEQFCDEQFDEPVGNLAVEALFDFMVAELGPLFYNQGVKDAQARIQGVITDLDQEVYQEPFTFWRRKR
;
A
#
# COMPACT_ATOMS: atom_id res chain seq x y z
N MET A 1 -5.06 -6.23 7.67
CA MET A 1 -4.93 -6.33 6.19
C MET A 1 -5.95 -7.35 5.69
N LYS A 2 -6.59 -7.13 4.54
CA LYS A 2 -7.47 -8.17 3.97
C LYS A 2 -6.60 -9.36 3.54
N PRO A 3 -7.03 -10.61 3.78
CA PRO A 3 -6.28 -11.76 3.33
C PRO A 3 -6.23 -11.80 1.80
N LEU A 4 -5.12 -12.32 1.26
CA LEU A 4 -4.98 -12.55 -0.17
C LEU A 4 -6.00 -13.60 -0.64
N SER A 5 -6.46 -13.48 -1.89
CA SER A 5 -7.25 -14.55 -2.49
C SER A 5 -6.39 -15.82 -2.64
N PRO A 6 -6.98 -17.02 -2.64
CA PRO A 6 -6.23 -18.27 -2.84
C PRO A 6 -5.42 -18.26 -4.15
N THR A 7 -5.96 -17.66 -5.21
CA THR A 7 -5.29 -17.51 -6.51
C THR A 7 -4.04 -16.62 -6.40
N LEU A 8 -4.18 -15.43 -5.81
CA LEU A 8 -3.04 -14.51 -5.65
C LEU A 8 -1.98 -15.07 -4.72
N ARG A 9 -2.37 -15.79 -3.67
CA ARG A 9 -1.41 -16.52 -2.80
C ARG A 9 -0.61 -17.52 -3.62
N LYS A 10 -1.28 -18.35 -4.43
CA LYS A 10 -0.61 -19.35 -5.26
C LYS A 10 0.37 -18.72 -6.25
N GLU A 11 -0.06 -17.66 -6.94
CA GLU A 11 0.81 -16.92 -7.86
C GLU A 11 2.04 -16.34 -7.16
N ALA A 12 1.87 -15.78 -5.96
CA ALA A 12 2.97 -15.24 -5.18
C ALA A 12 3.94 -16.31 -4.69
N VAL A 13 3.45 -17.47 -4.23
CA VAL A 13 4.29 -18.61 -3.84
C VAL A 13 5.08 -19.10 -5.05
N THR A 14 4.45 -19.28 -6.21
CA THR A 14 5.15 -19.70 -7.43
C THR A 14 6.20 -18.70 -7.90
N SER A 15 5.92 -17.39 -7.78
CA SER A 15 6.94 -16.36 -8.05
C SER A 15 8.11 -16.44 -7.07
N LEU A 16 7.85 -16.79 -5.81
CA LEU A 16 8.89 -16.97 -4.79
C LEU A 16 9.72 -18.24 -5.01
N GLU A 17 9.07 -19.34 -5.44
CA GLU A 17 9.76 -20.58 -5.85
C GLU A 17 10.75 -20.28 -6.98
N GLN A 18 10.31 -19.57 -8.03
CA GLN A 18 11.19 -19.17 -9.14
C GLN A 18 12.36 -18.31 -8.69
N PHE A 19 12.11 -17.34 -7.81
CA PHE A 19 13.17 -16.52 -7.24
C PHE A 19 14.18 -17.37 -6.47
N CYS A 20 13.72 -18.33 -5.66
CA CYS A 20 14.61 -19.23 -4.93
C CYS A 20 15.45 -20.10 -5.88
N ASP A 21 14.84 -20.66 -6.92
CA ASP A 21 15.55 -21.48 -7.92
C ASP A 21 16.62 -20.70 -8.69
N GLU A 22 16.42 -19.40 -8.91
CA GLU A 22 17.40 -18.53 -9.58
C GLU A 22 18.52 -18.04 -8.65
N GLN A 23 18.24 -17.84 -7.36
CA GLN A 23 19.16 -17.20 -6.42
C GLN A 23 19.95 -18.19 -5.55
N PHE A 24 19.48 -19.43 -5.39
CA PHE A 24 20.13 -20.44 -4.58
C PHE A 24 20.61 -21.60 -5.45
N ASP A 25 21.84 -22.07 -5.19
CA ASP A 25 22.44 -23.20 -5.92
C ASP A 25 21.72 -24.53 -5.61
N GLU A 26 21.07 -24.63 -4.45
CA GLU A 26 20.30 -25.80 -4.03
C GLU A 26 18.80 -25.53 -4.11
N PRO A 27 18.00 -26.46 -4.68
CA PRO A 27 16.57 -26.28 -4.83
C PRO A 27 15.88 -26.20 -3.46
N VAL A 28 15.11 -25.14 -3.26
CA VAL A 28 14.34 -24.94 -2.04
C VAL A 28 13.03 -25.71 -2.15
N GLY A 29 12.79 -26.64 -1.23
CA GLY A 29 11.57 -27.44 -1.24
C GLY A 29 10.30 -26.58 -1.10
N ASN A 30 9.24 -26.93 -1.83
CA ASN A 30 7.98 -26.18 -1.87
C ASN A 30 7.41 -25.86 -0.47
N LEU A 31 7.43 -26.82 0.47
CA LEU A 31 6.97 -26.58 1.86
C LEU A 31 7.78 -25.48 2.57
N ALA A 32 9.09 -25.41 2.32
CA ALA A 32 9.93 -24.35 2.88
C ALA A 32 9.62 -22.98 2.23
N VAL A 33 9.33 -22.96 0.92
CA VAL A 33 8.90 -21.75 0.22
C VAL A 33 7.55 -21.25 0.75
N GLU A 34 6.57 -22.13 0.95
CA GLU A 34 5.30 -21.76 1.57
C GLU A 34 5.47 -21.23 2.99
N ALA A 35 6.31 -21.87 3.80
CA ALA A 35 6.59 -21.40 5.16
C ALA A 35 7.29 -20.04 5.17
N LEU A 36 8.23 -19.81 4.25
CA LEU A 36 8.89 -18.51 4.07
C LEU A 36 7.89 -17.44 3.64
N PHE A 37 7.01 -17.76 2.69
CA PHE A 37 5.93 -16.87 2.27
C PHE A 37 5.02 -16.48 3.44
N ASP A 38 4.56 -17.48 4.22
CA ASP A 38 3.69 -17.25 5.37
C ASP A 38 4.38 -16.39 6.44
N PHE A 39 5.68 -16.61 6.70
CA PHE A 39 6.49 -15.75 7.56
C PHE A 39 6.53 -14.30 7.06
N MET A 40 6.84 -14.09 5.77
CA MET A 40 6.87 -12.75 5.19
C MET A 40 5.52 -12.04 5.28
N VAL A 41 4.42 -12.75 5.03
CA VAL A 41 3.07 -12.18 5.14
C VAL A 41 2.74 -11.81 6.59
N ALA A 42 3.12 -12.63 7.56
CA ALA A 42 2.86 -12.39 8.97
C ALA A 42 3.68 -11.21 9.53
N GLU A 43 4.98 -11.18 9.26
CA GLU A 43 5.91 -10.24 9.88
C GLU A 43 6.16 -8.99 9.02
N LEU A 44 6.39 -9.16 7.72
CA LEU A 44 6.74 -8.04 6.82
C LEU A 44 5.50 -7.41 6.17
N GLY A 45 4.43 -8.19 5.95
CA GLY A 45 3.18 -7.70 5.37
C GLY A 45 2.62 -6.47 6.09
N PRO A 46 2.44 -6.49 7.43
CA PRO A 46 1.99 -5.34 8.20
C PRO A 46 2.93 -4.15 8.14
N LEU A 47 4.24 -4.37 8.08
CA LEU A 47 5.25 -3.31 8.00
C LEU A 47 5.03 -2.46 6.75
N PHE A 48 5.00 -3.08 5.57
CA PHE A 48 4.79 -2.37 4.30
C PHE A 48 3.36 -1.83 4.16
N TYR A 49 2.35 -2.59 4.60
CA TYR A 49 0.96 -2.14 4.55
C TYR A 49 0.75 -0.86 5.35
N ASN A 50 1.25 -0.82 6.59
CA ASN A 50 1.11 0.36 7.45
C ASN A 50 1.86 1.57 6.89
N GLN A 51 3.04 1.37 6.32
CA GLN A 51 3.76 2.45 5.64
C GLN A 51 2.96 2.99 4.45
N GLY A 52 2.44 2.10 3.59
CA GLY A 52 1.61 2.50 2.44
C GLY A 52 0.34 3.25 2.85
N VAL A 53 -0.30 2.87 3.96
CA VAL A 53 -1.45 3.62 4.52
C VAL A 53 -1.03 5.03 4.95
N LYS A 54 0.12 5.18 5.62
CA LYS A 54 0.63 6.51 6.03
C LYS A 54 0.95 7.38 4.82
N ASP A 55 1.57 6.81 3.79
CA ASP A 55 1.90 7.52 2.56
C ASP A 55 0.63 8.01 1.84
N ALA A 56 -0.40 7.16 1.76
CA ALA A 56 -1.70 7.53 1.21
C ALA A 56 -2.39 8.64 2.03
N GLN A 57 -2.35 8.55 3.36
CA GLN A 57 -2.88 9.58 4.25
C GLN A 57 -2.18 10.92 4.05
N ALA A 58 -0.85 10.93 3.99
CA ALA A 58 -0.07 12.15 3.78
C ALA A 58 -0.44 12.83 2.45
N ARG A 59 -0.59 12.04 1.38
CA ARG A 59 -1.00 12.57 0.07
C ARG A 59 -2.40 13.18 0.09
N ILE A 60 -3.37 12.49 0.69
CA ILE A 60 -4.75 12.98 0.78
C ILE A 60 -4.82 14.25 1.64
N GLN A 61 -4.07 14.30 2.74
CA GLN A 61 -4.05 15.46 3.62
C GLN A 61 -3.57 16.72 2.88
N GLY A 62 -2.55 16.60 2.03
CA GLY A 62 -2.10 17.71 1.17
C GLY A 62 -3.22 18.22 0.25
N VAL A 63 -3.89 17.30 -0.46
CA VAL A 63 -5.01 17.66 -1.35
C VAL A 63 -6.14 18.35 -0.60
N ILE A 64 -6.48 17.89 0.60
CA ILE A 64 -7.53 18.52 1.43
C ILE A 64 -7.13 19.95 1.83
N THR A 65 -5.87 20.14 2.23
CA THR A 65 -5.36 21.46 2.60
C THR A 65 -5.34 22.42 1.42
N ASP A 66 -4.93 21.96 0.24
CA ASP A 66 -4.93 22.77 -0.98
C ASP A 66 -6.35 23.15 -1.40
N LEU A 67 -7.28 22.19 -1.34
CA LEU A 67 -8.68 22.41 -1.70
C LEU A 67 -9.34 23.50 -0.84
N ASP A 68 -9.06 23.53 0.47
CA ASP A 68 -9.58 24.56 1.39
C ASP A 68 -9.22 25.99 0.94
N GLN A 69 -8.02 26.17 0.38
CA GLN A 69 -7.58 27.46 -0.16
C GLN A 69 -8.15 27.73 -1.56
N GLU A 70 -8.13 26.73 -2.45
CA GLU A 70 -8.56 26.89 -3.84
C GLU A 70 -10.05 27.25 -3.97
N VAL A 71 -10.90 26.64 -3.14
CA VAL A 71 -12.36 26.87 -3.19
C VAL A 71 -12.82 27.96 -2.22
N TYR A 72 -11.90 28.58 -1.48
CA TYR A 72 -12.24 29.63 -0.53
C TYR A 72 -12.95 30.80 -1.22
N GLN A 73 -14.05 31.27 -0.62
CA GLN A 73 -14.79 32.44 -1.07
C GLN A 73 -14.94 33.41 0.09
N GLU A 74 -14.57 34.68 -0.13
CA GLU A 74 -14.72 35.71 0.91
C GLU A 74 -16.21 35.97 1.20
N PRO A 75 -16.68 35.77 2.45
CA PRO A 75 -18.07 36.02 2.81
C PRO A 75 -18.37 37.53 2.94
N PHE A 76 -19.66 37.88 2.92
CA PHE A 76 -20.16 39.26 3.15
C PHE A 76 -19.66 40.33 2.16
N THR A 77 -19.24 39.93 0.97
CA THR A 77 -18.74 40.84 -0.07
C THR A 77 -19.83 41.67 -0.77
N PHE A 78 -21.11 41.43 -0.49
CA PHE A 78 -22.26 42.08 -1.16
C PHE A 78 -22.19 43.62 -1.15
N TRP A 79 -22.00 44.24 0.02
CA TRP A 79 -21.97 45.71 0.14
C TRP A 79 -20.66 46.32 -0.35
N ARG A 80 -19.55 45.57 -0.33
CA ARG A 80 -18.25 46.02 -0.88
C ARG A 80 -18.26 46.08 -2.40
N ARG A 81 -18.95 45.14 -3.08
CA ARG A 81 -19.03 45.11 -4.56
C ARG A 81 -19.93 46.20 -5.16
N LYS A 82 -20.77 46.86 -4.36
CA LYS A 82 -21.77 47.83 -4.82
C LYS A 82 -21.29 49.29 -4.74
N ARG A 83 -20.06 49.51 -4.27
CA ARG A 83 -19.43 50.81 -4.07
C ARG A 83 -18.35 51.03 -5.13
#